data_AF-A0A223W0F0-F1
#
_entry.id   AF-A0A223W0F0-F1
#
_cell.length_a   1.000
_cell.length_b   1.000
_cell.length_c   1.000
_cell.angle_alpha   90.00
_cell.angle_beta   90.00
_cell.angle_gamma   90.00
#
_symmetry.space_group_name_H-M   'P 1'
#
loop_
_entity.id
_entity.type
_entity.pdbx_description
1 polymer ?
#
loop_
_entity_poly.entity_id
_entity_poly.type
_entity_poly.pdbx_seq_one_letter_code
_entity_poly.pdbx_strand_id
1 'polypeptide(L)'
;MIEVPNPDCLLPPESELVDVTPKEHQEIQNKLATTPSVLSSDKNGRPITVPAPGQTPEQVLNGALLQRDRLIGVAATRVAPLQDAVDLEVATPAEVAMLKKWKQYRIAVNRVPDQEGFPAQITWPPEPQ
;
A
#
# COMPACT_ATOMS: atom_id res chain seq x y z
N MET A 1 6.77 31.12 30.83
CA MET A 1 5.80 31.20 29.73
C MET A 1 6.54 31.83 28.57
N ILE A 2 6.70 31.12 27.46
CA ILE A 2 7.38 31.67 26.28
C ILE A 2 6.27 32.11 25.34
N GLU A 3 6.17 33.41 25.09
CA GLU A 3 5.31 33.94 24.03
C GLU A 3 6.04 33.82 22.71
N VAL A 4 5.46 33.09 21.77
CA VAL A 4 5.97 32.97 20.40
C VAL A 4 5.11 33.89 19.53
N PRO A 5 5.64 35.02 19.03
CA PRO A 5 4.89 35.91 18.17
C PRO A 5 4.44 35.17 16.90
N ASN A 6 3.16 35.25 16.55
CA ASN A 6 2.60 34.79 15.28
C ASN A 6 2.16 36.00 14.43
N PRO A 7 3.12 36.79 13.89
CA PRO A 7 2.83 38.03 13.17
C PRO A 7 2.04 37.79 11.88
N ASP A 8 2.18 36.60 11.26
CA ASP A 8 1.47 36.19 10.06
C ASP A 8 0.28 35.29 10.42
N CYS A 9 -0.53 35.69 11.41
CA CYS A 9 -1.69 34.91 11.83
C CYS A 9 -2.68 34.77 10.67
N LEU A 10 -2.69 33.60 10.03
CA LEU A 10 -3.60 33.24 8.93
C LEU A 10 -4.98 32.79 9.42
N LEU A 11 -5.27 32.93 10.72
CA LEU A 11 -6.60 32.63 11.23
C LEU A 11 -7.56 33.73 10.75
N PRO A 12 -8.72 33.35 10.22
CA PRO A 12 -9.75 34.32 9.86
C PRO A 12 -10.27 35.02 11.13
N PRO A 13 -10.90 36.21 10.99
CA PRO A 13 -11.49 36.91 12.13
C PRO A 13 -12.50 36.02 12.86
N GLU A 14 -12.69 36.25 14.17
CA GLU A 14 -13.58 35.43 15.01
C GLU A 14 -15.02 35.33 14.47
N SER A 15 -15.50 36.38 13.80
CA SER A 15 -16.81 36.41 13.15
C SER A 15 -16.98 35.40 12.00
N GLU A 16 -15.88 34.89 11.46
CA GLU A 16 -15.84 33.87 10.41
C GLU A 16 -15.55 32.46 10.97
N LEU A 17 -15.28 32.34 12.27
CA LEU A 17 -15.09 31.05 12.92
C LEU A 17 -16.42 30.33 13.10
N VAL A 18 -16.38 29.01 12.91
CA VAL A 18 -17.53 28.13 13.08
C VAL A 18 -17.32 27.30 14.34
N ASP A 19 -18.17 27.52 15.34
CA ASP A 19 -18.12 26.74 16.59
C ASP A 19 -18.56 25.28 16.36
N VAL A 20 -17.69 24.37 16.79
CA VAL A 20 -17.93 22.93 16.79
C VAL A 20 -18.16 22.48 18.22
N THR A 21 -19.34 21.91 18.49
CA THR A 21 -19.65 21.45 19.84
C THR A 21 -18.82 20.22 20.22
N PRO A 22 -18.53 19.96 21.51
CA PRO A 22 -17.83 18.75 21.93
C PRO A 22 -18.50 17.45 21.46
N LYS A 23 -19.83 17.45 21.41
CA LYS A 23 -20.62 16.31 20.90
C LYS A 23 -20.39 16.09 19.40
N GLU A 24 -20.46 17.16 18.60
CA GLU A 24 -20.20 17.10 17.15
C GLU A 24 -18.77 16.65 16.86
N HIS A 25 -17.80 17.17 17.62
CA HIS A 25 -16.41 16.74 17.55
C HIS A 25 -16.24 15.24 17.82
N GLN A 26 -16.87 14.73 18.88
CA GLN A 26 -16.83 13.32 19.23
C GLN A 26 -17.48 12.44 18.15
N GLU A 27 -18.61 12.85 17.60
CA GLU A 27 -19.28 12.13 16.51
C GLU A 27 -18.41 12.05 15.25
N ILE A 28 -17.72 13.14 14.89
CA ILE A 28 -16.78 13.17 13.77
C ILE A 28 -15.59 12.24 14.02
N GLN A 29 -14.99 12.29 15.21
CA GLN A 29 -13.89 11.39 15.56
C GLN A 29 -14.29 9.92 15.50
N ASN A 30 -15.48 9.58 16.00
CA ASN A 30 -16.00 8.22 15.92
C ASN A 30 -16.13 7.77 14.46
N LYS A 31 -16.70 8.61 13.58
CA LYS A 31 -16.82 8.30 12.15
C LYS A 31 -15.46 8.08 11.48
N LEU A 32 -14.48 8.94 11.76
CA LEU A 32 -13.11 8.81 11.25
C LEU A 32 -12.44 7.51 11.74
N ALA A 33 -12.73 7.08 12.97
CA ALA A 33 -12.17 5.84 13.53
C ALA A 33 -12.82 4.57 12.95
N THR A 34 -14.11 4.65 12.55
CA THR A 34 -14.87 3.47 12.10
C THR A 34 -14.96 3.32 10.58
N THR A 35 -14.66 4.37 9.81
CA THR A 35 -14.87 4.39 8.36
C THR A 35 -13.68 5.07 7.67
N PRO A 36 -13.14 4.51 6.56
CA PRO A 36 -12.07 5.13 5.80
C PRO A 36 -12.58 6.44 5.16
N SER A 37 -12.39 7.52 5.89
CA SER A 37 -12.87 8.86 5.58
C SER A 37 -11.84 9.89 6.03
N VAL A 38 -11.87 11.06 5.40
CA VAL A 38 -11.01 12.20 5.74
C VAL A 38 -11.87 13.36 6.19
N LEU A 39 -11.32 14.20 7.06
CA LEU A 39 -11.96 15.43 7.50
C LEU A 39 -11.86 16.48 6.39
N SER A 40 -12.98 17.08 6.04
CA SER A 40 -13.09 18.20 5.10
C SER A 40 -14.04 19.24 5.66
N SER A 41 -14.22 20.36 4.96
CA SER A 41 -15.21 21.38 5.29
C SER A 41 -16.30 21.43 4.23
N ASP A 42 -17.53 21.66 4.65
CA ASP A 42 -18.61 22.00 3.73
C ASP A 42 -18.51 23.47 3.24
N LYS A 43 -19.46 23.90 2.40
CA LYS A 43 -19.52 25.27 1.86
C LYS A 43 -19.63 26.38 2.91
N ASN A 44 -19.96 26.04 4.15
CA ASN A 44 -20.12 26.97 5.27
C ASN A 44 -18.94 26.85 6.26
N GLY A 45 -17.90 26.08 5.94
CA GLY A 45 -16.77 25.86 6.84
C GLY A 45 -17.04 24.83 7.96
N ARG A 46 -18.20 24.15 7.97
CA ARG A 46 -18.47 23.11 8.97
C ARG A 46 -17.69 21.84 8.67
N PRO A 47 -17.09 21.20 9.69
CA PRO A 47 -16.35 19.98 9.50
C PRO A 47 -17.29 18.82 9.11
N ILE A 48 -16.96 18.14 8.02
CA ILE A 48 -17.67 16.95 7.53
C ILE A 48 -16.66 15.84 7.26
N THR A 49 -17.09 14.59 7.39
CA THR A 49 -16.32 13.45 6.91
C THR A 49 -16.69 13.17 5.47
N VAL A 50 -15.70 13.15 4.57
CA VAL A 50 -15.87 12.67 3.19
C VAL A 50 -15.14 11.33 3.04
N PRO A 51 -15.58 10.43 2.14
CA PRO A 51 -14.84 9.20 1.87
C PRO A 51 -13.38 9.50 1.57
N ALA A 52 -12.47 8.72 2.13
CA ALA A 52 -11.05 8.90 1.85
C ALA A 52 -10.85 8.77 0.33
N PRO A 53 -10.08 9.66 -0.31
CA PRO A 53 -9.78 9.50 -1.72
C PRO A 53 -9.18 8.11 -1.93
N GLY A 54 -9.71 7.37 -2.91
CA GLY A 54 -9.12 6.10 -3.32
C GLY A 54 -7.67 6.31 -3.76
N GLN A 55 -6.90 5.22 -3.81
CA GLN A 55 -5.56 5.26 -4.39
C GLN A 55 -5.63 5.80 -5.82
N THR A 56 -4.69 6.66 -6.20
CA THR A 56 -4.58 7.10 -7.59
C THR A 56 -4.19 5.91 -8.48
N PRO A 57 -4.49 5.94 -9.80
CA PRO A 57 -4.06 4.88 -10.70
C PRO A 57 -2.54 4.61 -10.65
N GLU A 58 -1.75 5.67 -10.47
CA GLU A 58 -0.31 5.58 -10.29
C GLU A 58 0.08 4.88 -8.98
N GLN A 59 -0.58 5.21 -7.86
CA GLN A 59 -0.34 4.53 -6.58
C GLN A 59 -0.68 3.04 -6.66
N VAL A 60 -1.79 2.68 -7.31
CA VAL A 60 -2.18 1.28 -7.53
C VAL A 60 -1.13 0.55 -8.37
N LEU A 61 -0.68 1.16 -9.47
CA LEU A 61 0.37 0.62 -10.33
C LEU A 61 1.68 0.39 -9.56
N ASN A 62 2.15 1.40 -8.84
CA ASN A 62 3.40 1.33 -8.09
C ASN A 62 3.33 0.28 -6.98
N GLY A 63 2.21 0.18 -6.26
CA GLY A 63 1.99 -0.86 -5.27
C GLY A 63 2.09 -2.27 -5.86
N ALA A 64 1.48 -2.48 -7.04
CA ALA A 64 1.54 -3.76 -7.75
C ALA A 64 2.96 -4.12 -8.20
N LEU A 65 3.71 -3.15 -8.74
CA LEU A 65 5.11 -3.36 -9.16
C LEU A 65 6.04 -3.65 -7.99
N LEU A 66 5.88 -2.94 -6.86
CA LEU A 66 6.65 -3.22 -5.64
C LEU A 66 6.39 -4.62 -5.11
N GLN A 67 5.13 -5.07 -5.14
CA GLN A 67 4.79 -6.44 -4.74
C GLN A 67 5.43 -7.48 -5.68
N ARG A 68 5.40 -7.24 -7.00
CA ARG A 68 6.10 -8.10 -7.98
C ARG A 68 7.58 -8.22 -7.64
N ASP A 69 8.25 -7.09 -7.42
CA ASP A 69 9.69 -7.05 -7.18
C ASP A 69 10.06 -7.74 -5.86
N ARG A 70 9.24 -7.55 -4.82
CA ARG A 70 9.37 -8.29 -3.55
C ARG A 70 9.30 -9.80 -3.77
N LEU A 71 8.30 -10.29 -4.51
CA LEU A 71 8.12 -11.72 -4.76
C LEU A 71 9.25 -12.30 -5.64
N ILE A 72 9.76 -11.55 -6.61
CA ILE A 72 10.96 -11.91 -7.38
C ILE A 72 12.18 -12.03 -6.45
N GLY A 73 12.32 -11.10 -5.50
CA GLY A 73 13.36 -11.15 -4.47
C GLY A 73 13.27 -12.40 -3.59
N VAL A 74 12.07 -12.76 -3.12
CA VAL A 74 11.84 -14.00 -2.37
C VAL A 74 12.22 -15.22 -3.21
N ALA A 75 11.83 -15.27 -4.49
CA ALA A 75 12.21 -16.38 -5.36
C ALA A 75 13.73 -16.45 -5.56
N ALA A 76 14.42 -15.31 -5.68
CA ALA A 76 15.87 -15.27 -5.84
C ALA A 76 16.62 -15.88 -4.64
N THR A 77 16.19 -15.59 -3.41
CA THR A 77 16.82 -16.15 -2.20
C THR A 77 16.62 -17.66 -2.07
N ARG A 78 15.54 -18.21 -2.63
CA ARG A 78 15.29 -19.65 -2.69
C ARG A 78 16.05 -20.34 -3.82
N VAL A 79 16.16 -19.68 -4.98
CA VAL A 79 16.88 -20.20 -6.15
C VAL A 79 18.37 -20.30 -5.90
N ALA A 80 18.99 -19.34 -5.21
CA ALA A 80 20.45 -19.28 -5.03
C ALA A 80 21.06 -20.58 -4.45
N PRO A 81 20.69 -21.07 -3.25
CA PRO A 81 21.28 -22.29 -2.70
C PRO A 81 20.99 -23.55 -3.52
N LEU A 82 19.81 -23.62 -4.15
CA LEU A 82 19.44 -24.73 -5.02
C LEU A 82 20.27 -24.74 -6.32
N GLN A 83 20.58 -23.56 -6.84
CA GLN A 83 21.45 -23.40 -7.99
C GLN A 83 22.89 -23.77 -7.64
N ASP A 84 23.40 -23.33 -6.49
CA ASP A 84 24.74 -23.71 -6.01
C ASP A 84 24.89 -25.23 -5.90
N ALA A 85 23.88 -25.94 -5.37
CA ALA A 85 23.89 -27.40 -5.30
C ALA A 85 23.93 -28.06 -6.69
N VAL A 86 23.23 -27.49 -7.68
CA VAL A 86 23.25 -27.97 -9.06
C VAL A 86 24.61 -27.70 -9.71
N ASP A 87 25.14 -26.50 -9.53
CA ASP A 87 26.42 -26.07 -10.12
C ASP A 87 27.61 -26.84 -9.55
N LEU A 88 27.52 -27.27 -8.28
CA LEU A 88 28.49 -28.14 -7.63
C LEU A 88 28.23 -29.64 -7.88
N GLU A 89 27.22 -29.99 -8.68
CA GLU A 89 26.83 -31.37 -8.99
C GLU A 89 26.48 -32.22 -7.75
N VAL A 90 26.07 -31.59 -6.65
CA VAL A 90 25.67 -32.25 -5.39
C VAL A 90 24.15 -32.22 -5.14
N ALA A 91 23.37 -31.59 -6.02
CA ALA A 91 21.93 -31.48 -5.87
C ALA A 91 21.23 -32.83 -5.89
N THR A 92 20.36 -33.03 -4.91
CA THR A 92 19.42 -34.14 -4.88
C THR A 92 18.34 -33.98 -5.97
N PRO A 93 17.67 -35.08 -6.40
CA PRO A 93 16.54 -34.98 -7.33
C PRO A 93 15.41 -34.05 -6.83
N ALA A 94 15.21 -33.99 -5.51
CA ALA A 94 14.24 -33.10 -4.89
C ALA A 94 14.62 -31.62 -5.04
N GLU A 95 15.90 -31.28 -4.83
CA GLU A 95 16.40 -29.91 -5.01
C GLU A 95 16.33 -29.45 -6.47
N VAL A 96 16.64 -30.33 -7.43
CA VAL A 96 16.49 -30.04 -8.86
C VAL A 96 15.02 -29.77 -9.22
N ALA A 97 14.10 -30.58 -8.70
CA ALA A 97 12.66 -30.36 -8.90
C ALA A 97 12.21 -29.03 -8.26
N MET A 98 12.69 -28.73 -7.06
CA MET A 98 12.38 -27.49 -6.35
C MET A 98 12.92 -26.26 -7.08
N LEU A 99 14.16 -26.32 -7.58
CA LEU A 99 14.78 -25.27 -8.38
C LEU A 99 13.94 -24.93 -9.60
N LYS A 100 13.43 -25.96 -10.29
CA LYS A 100 12.54 -25.78 -11.44
C LYS A 100 11.25 -25.06 -11.05
N LYS A 101 10.59 -25.46 -9.95
CA LYS A 101 9.37 -24.81 -9.47
C LYS A 101 9.62 -23.34 -9.14
N TRP A 102 10.69 -23.00 -8.43
CA TRP A 102 11.02 -21.62 -8.08
C TRP A 102 11.36 -20.75 -9.30
N LYS A 103 12.07 -21.30 -10.30
CA LYS A 103 12.31 -20.60 -11.57
C LYS A 103 11.02 -20.34 -12.33
N GLN A 104 10.11 -21.33 -12.40
CA GLN A 104 8.79 -21.17 -13.02
C GLN A 104 7.95 -20.12 -12.30
N TYR A 105 7.93 -20.15 -10.96
CA TYR A 105 7.27 -19.14 -10.12
C TYR A 105 7.82 -17.74 -10.41
N ARG A 106 9.14 -17.55 -10.41
CA ARG A 106 9.78 -16.26 -10.70
C ARG A 106 9.37 -15.71 -12.07
N ILE A 107 9.32 -16.58 -13.10
CA ILE A 107 8.85 -16.20 -14.44
C ILE A 107 7.37 -15.80 -14.41
N ALA A 108 6.53 -16.58 -13.72
CA ALA A 108 5.10 -16.29 -13.60
C ALA A 108 4.86 -14.95 -12.89
N VAL A 109 5.56 -14.67 -11.79
CA VAL A 109 5.52 -13.37 -11.10
C VAL A 109 5.94 -12.24 -12.03
N ASN A 110 7.03 -12.42 -12.78
CA ASN A 110 7.53 -11.39 -13.68
C ASN A 110 6.55 -11.03 -14.81
N ARG A 111 5.67 -11.97 -15.20
CA ARG A 111 4.62 -11.80 -16.22
C ARG A 111 3.28 -11.33 -15.66
N VAL A 112 3.16 -11.12 -14.34
CA VAL A 112 1.93 -10.59 -13.73
C VAL A 112 1.43 -9.29 -14.39
N PRO A 113 2.31 -8.34 -14.79
CA PRO A 113 1.86 -7.15 -15.50
C PRO A 113 1.15 -7.40 -16.84
N ASP A 114 1.31 -8.60 -17.42
CA ASP A 114 0.68 -8.99 -18.69
C ASP A 114 -0.76 -9.52 -18.49
N GLN A 115 -1.24 -9.64 -17.24
CA GLN A 115 -2.60 -10.10 -16.94
C GLN A 115 -3.66 -9.08 -17.36
N GLU A 116 -4.81 -9.58 -17.80
CA GLU A 116 -6.00 -8.75 -17.97
C GLU A 116 -6.43 -8.18 -16.60
N GLY A 117 -6.69 -6.87 -16.56
CA GLY A 117 -7.10 -6.18 -15.34
C GLY A 117 -5.96 -5.66 -14.46
N PHE A 118 -4.69 -5.92 -14.80
CA PHE A 118 -3.56 -5.28 -14.12
C PHE A 118 -3.60 -3.74 -14.30
N PRO A 119 -3.28 -2.92 -13.28
CA PRO A 119 -2.89 -3.29 -11.91
C PRO A 119 -4.05 -3.40 -10.91
N ALA A 120 -5.30 -3.24 -11.36
CA ALA A 120 -6.47 -3.17 -10.47
C ALA A 120 -6.94 -4.54 -9.95
N GLN A 121 -6.80 -5.58 -10.76
CA GLN A 121 -7.15 -6.96 -10.43
C GLN A 121 -5.95 -7.86 -10.76
N ILE A 122 -5.40 -8.51 -9.74
CA ILE A 122 -4.15 -9.28 -9.89
C ILE A 122 -4.33 -10.67 -9.29
N THR A 123 -4.02 -11.69 -10.06
CA THR A 123 -3.90 -13.07 -9.57
C THR A 123 -2.43 -13.42 -9.42
N TRP A 124 -1.93 -13.43 -8.18
CA TRP A 124 -0.54 -13.81 -7.91
C TRP A 124 -0.35 -15.33 -8.06
N PRO A 125 0.75 -15.78 -8.69
CA PRO A 125 1.05 -17.20 -8.74
C PRO A 125 1.27 -17.75 -7.33
N PRO A 126 0.90 -19.01 -7.05
CA PRO A 126 1.14 -19.62 -5.74
C PRO A 126 2.62 -19.92 -5.54
N GLU A 127 3.13 -19.70 -4.33
CA GLU A 127 4.50 -20.07 -3.98
C GLU A 127 4.71 -21.59 -4.05
N PRO A 128 5.88 -22.05 -4.52
CA PRO A 128 6.25 -23.46 -4.49
C PRO A 128 6.31 -24.04 -3.06
N GLN A 129 5.78 -25.24 -2.89
CA GLN A 129 6.01 -26.12 -1.74
C GLN A 129 7.02 -27.22 -2.06
#